data_AF-A0A851Z450-F1
#
_entry.id   AF-A0A851Z450-F1
#
_cell.length_a   1.000
_cell.length_b   1.000
_cell.length_c   1.000
_cell.angle_alpha   90.00
_cell.angle_beta   90.00
_cell.angle_gamma   90.00
#
_symmetry.space_group_name_H-M   'P 1'
#
loop_
_entity.id
_entity.type
_entity.pdbx_description
1 polymer ?
#
loop_
_entity_poly.entity_id
_entity_poly.type
_entity_poly.pdbx_seq_one_letter_code
_entity_poly.pdbx_strand_id
1 'polypeptide(L)'
;VRRLLELHILKLVALYTVWVALQEVPALGCRGGRGSAGHPGVLTWLLRRQVSLMNFLLVLLWAFAMPYCRFRHMASCLSTVWTCIIIVCKMLYQLKIVDPSEYSSNCTQPQLNSTNLSPEELGNSTLYRGPVDPANWFGIRKGYPNLGYIQNHLQVLLLLVLEAAVYRRQEYYRKQHQLVAPVTETIFEDISREHLDHSLGTCAKYFLNYFYYKF
;
A
#
# COMPACT_ATOMS: atom_id res chain seq x y z
N VAL A 1 -6.03 8.76 -23.64
CA VAL A 1 -5.11 8.00 -22.74
C VAL A 1 -4.40 8.90 -21.73
N ARG A 2 -3.65 9.95 -22.13
CA ARG A 2 -2.88 10.80 -21.20
C ARG A 2 -3.71 11.42 -20.06
N ARG A 3 -4.92 11.91 -20.36
CA ARG A 3 -5.84 12.50 -19.37
C ARG A 3 -6.46 11.46 -18.42
N LEU A 4 -6.80 10.28 -18.94
CA LEU A 4 -7.25 9.14 -18.12
C LEU A 4 -6.15 8.74 -17.12
N LEU A 5 -4.90 8.69 -17.59
CA LEU A 5 -3.78 8.38 -16.72
C LEU A 5 -3.62 9.44 -15.62
N GLU A 6 -3.74 10.74 -15.91
CA GLU A 6 -3.71 11.83 -14.92
C GLU A 6 -4.67 11.59 -13.74
N LEU A 7 -5.91 11.22 -14.07
CA LEU A 7 -7.01 11.09 -13.11
C LEU A 7 -6.92 9.79 -12.30
N HIS A 8 -6.47 8.71 -12.93
CA HIS A 8 -6.50 7.38 -12.34
C HIS A 8 -5.15 6.89 -11.79
N ILE A 9 -4.02 7.49 -12.19
CA ILE A 9 -2.69 7.05 -11.73
C ILE A 9 -2.58 7.12 -10.21
N LEU A 10 -3.13 8.17 -9.60
CA LEU A 10 -3.09 8.33 -8.14
C LEU A 10 -3.87 7.24 -7.41
N LYS A 11 -5.04 6.85 -7.94
CA LYS A 11 -5.83 5.73 -7.40
C LYS A 11 -5.11 4.40 -7.57
N LEU A 12 -4.43 4.19 -8.69
CA LEU A 12 -3.62 3.00 -8.95
C LEU A 12 -2.42 2.91 -7.99
N VAL A 13 -1.69 4.02 -7.77
CA VAL A 13 -0.58 4.05 -6.82
C VAL A 13 -1.09 3.79 -5.39
N ALA A 14 -2.17 4.42 -4.97
CA ALA A 14 -2.78 4.19 -3.65
C ALA A 14 -3.20 2.71 -3.47
N LEU A 15 -3.87 2.12 -4.46
CA LEU A 15 -4.34 0.75 -4.36
C LEU A 15 -3.17 -0.25 -4.35
N TYR A 16 -2.15 -0.02 -5.19
CA TYR A 16 -0.98 -0.88 -5.26
C TYR A 16 -0.10 -0.78 -4.00
N THR A 17 0.10 0.42 -3.45
CA THR A 17 0.84 0.61 -2.19
C THR A 17 0.16 -0.09 -1.02
N VAL A 18 -1.16 0.02 -0.90
CA VAL A 18 -1.94 -0.70 0.12
C VAL A 18 -1.89 -2.21 -0.10
N TRP A 19 -1.99 -2.68 -1.35
CA TRP A 19 -1.85 -4.10 -1.68
C TRP A 19 -0.49 -4.66 -1.24
N VAL A 20 0.60 -3.98 -1.58
CA VAL A 20 1.96 -4.37 -1.17
C VAL A 20 2.11 -4.35 0.35
N ALA A 21 1.62 -3.31 1.02
CA ALA A 21 1.66 -3.21 2.47
C ALA A 21 0.91 -4.36 3.17
N LEU A 22 -0.22 -4.80 2.60
CA LEU A 22 -0.96 -5.95 3.08
C LEU A 22 -0.18 -7.25 2.82
N GLN A 23 0.31 -7.47 1.60
CA GLN A 23 0.97 -8.72 1.18
C GLN A 23 2.23 -9.05 1.99
N GLU A 24 2.99 -8.03 2.42
CA GLU A 24 4.22 -8.21 3.21
C GLU A 24 3.98 -8.75 4.63
N VAL A 25 2.73 -8.72 5.11
CA VAL A 25 2.40 -9.38 6.38
C VAL A 25 2.28 -10.87 6.08
N PRO A 26 3.06 -11.75 6.73
CA PRO A 26 2.81 -13.16 6.58
C PRO A 26 1.35 -13.38 6.96
N ALA A 27 0.61 -14.01 6.05
CA ALA A 27 -0.44 -14.88 6.50
C ALA A 27 0.25 -15.87 7.45
N LEU A 28 0.28 -15.53 8.75
CA LEU A 28 0.17 -16.54 9.80
C LEU A 28 -1.22 -17.15 9.59
N GLY A 29 -1.32 -17.93 8.53
CA GLY A 29 -2.38 -18.88 8.34
C GLY A 29 -2.18 -19.88 9.47
N CYS A 30 -2.95 -19.70 10.55
CA CYS A 30 -3.41 -20.79 11.36
C CYS A 30 -4.00 -21.84 10.41
N ARG A 31 -3.16 -22.78 9.97
CA ARG A 31 -3.61 -24.01 9.33
C ARG A 31 -3.89 -25.00 10.46
N GLY A 32 -5.04 -24.85 11.09
CA GLY A 32 -5.51 -25.77 12.13
C GLY A 32 -6.74 -25.25 12.84
N GLY A 33 -7.84 -25.99 12.74
CA GLY A 33 -9.07 -25.74 13.49
C GLY A 33 -10.31 -25.53 12.61
N ARG A 34 -10.89 -26.63 12.14
CA ARG A 34 -12.24 -26.66 11.59
C ARG A 34 -13.20 -26.46 12.79
N GLY A 35 -13.70 -25.23 12.98
CA GLY A 35 -14.61 -24.88 14.08
C GLY A 35 -15.34 -23.57 13.79
N SER A 36 -16.67 -23.60 13.92
CA SER A 36 -17.65 -22.61 13.48
C SER A 36 -17.50 -21.16 13.98
N ALA A 37 -18.07 -20.27 13.18
CA ALA A 37 -18.74 -19.00 13.51
C ALA A 37 -17.92 -17.71 13.56
N GLY A 38 -18.31 -16.79 12.66
CA GLY A 38 -17.98 -15.36 12.69
C GLY A 38 -17.01 -14.95 11.60
N HIS A 39 -17.52 -14.48 10.45
CA HIS A 39 -16.71 -13.68 9.52
C HIS A 39 -16.12 -12.50 10.30
N PRO A 40 -14.80 -12.42 10.51
CA PRO A 40 -14.23 -11.21 11.07
C PRO A 40 -14.39 -10.15 9.98
N GLY A 41 -15.16 -9.09 10.26
CA GLY A 41 -15.25 -7.93 9.37
C GLY A 41 -13.84 -7.44 8.98
N VAL A 42 -13.74 -6.79 7.82
CA VAL A 42 -12.47 -6.29 7.27
C VAL A 42 -11.67 -5.49 8.30
N LEU A 43 -12.34 -4.78 9.22
CA LEU A 43 -11.71 -4.04 10.32
C LEU A 43 -11.04 -4.94 11.37
N THR A 44 -11.70 -6.02 11.79
CA THR A 44 -11.10 -7.07 12.67
C THR A 44 -9.97 -7.83 11.98
N TRP A 45 -10.05 -8.02 10.65
CA TRP A 45 -8.97 -8.57 9.84
C TRP A 45 -7.76 -7.62 9.74
N LEU A 46 -8.01 -6.31 9.62
CA LEU A 46 -6.98 -5.26 9.59
C LEU A 46 -6.33 -5.06 10.97
N LEU A 47 -7.09 -5.14 12.06
CA LEU A 47 -6.57 -4.98 13.43
C LEU A 47 -5.78 -6.21 13.93
N ARG A 48 -6.03 -7.40 13.37
CA ARG A 48 -5.32 -8.65 13.72
C ARG A 48 -4.05 -8.88 12.91
N ARG A 49 -3.83 -8.11 11.84
CA ARG A 49 -2.70 -8.28 10.92
C ARG A 49 -1.50 -7.47 11.44
N GLN A 50 -0.40 -8.13 11.78
CA GLN A 50 0.87 -7.45 12.12
C GLN A 50 1.44 -6.76 10.87
N VAL A 51 0.92 -5.58 10.54
CA VAL A 51 1.50 -4.71 9.52
C VAL A 51 2.83 -4.22 10.06
N SER A 52 3.89 -4.26 9.24
CA SER A 52 5.15 -3.65 9.65
C SER A 52 4.95 -2.17 9.93
N LEU A 53 5.58 -1.65 10.99
CA LEU A 53 5.50 -0.22 11.33
C LEU A 53 5.84 0.68 10.13
N MET A 54 6.83 0.26 9.34
CA MET A 54 7.29 1.01 8.17
C MET A 54 6.24 1.07 7.05
N ASN A 55 5.49 -0.01 6.82
CA ASN A 55 4.44 -0.06 5.80
C ASN A 55 3.15 0.63 6.28
N PHE A 56 2.87 0.60 7.58
CA PHE A 56 1.72 1.29 8.17
C PHE A 56 1.74 2.80 7.86
N LEU A 57 2.93 3.42 7.92
CA LEU A 57 3.09 4.84 7.59
C LEU A 57 2.75 5.15 6.13
N LEU A 58 3.07 4.26 5.18
CA LEU A 58 2.65 4.39 3.78
C LEU A 58 1.13 4.33 3.65
N VAL A 59 0.49 3.35 4.30
CA VAL A 59 -0.97 3.20 4.26
C VAL A 59 -1.67 4.42 4.85
N LEU A 60 -1.17 4.94 5.97
CA LEU A 60 -1.70 6.13 6.62
C LEU A 60 -1.62 7.36 5.70
N LEU A 61 -0.47 7.57 5.07
CA LEU A 61 -0.24 8.68 4.15
C LEU A 61 -1.24 8.65 2.97
N TRP A 62 -1.45 7.48 2.37
CA TRP A 62 -2.39 7.29 1.27
C TRP A 62 -3.86 7.35 1.71
N ALA A 63 -4.18 6.87 2.92
CA ALA A 63 -5.51 6.99 3.50
C ALA A 63 -5.93 8.46 3.70
N PHE A 64 -5.00 9.35 4.05
CA PHE A 64 -5.25 10.80 4.11
C PHE A 64 -5.19 11.49 2.75
N ALA A 65 -4.36 11.03 1.81
CA ALA A 65 -4.25 11.63 0.48
C ALA A 65 -5.51 11.45 -0.39
N MET A 66 -6.25 10.34 -0.21
CA MET A 66 -7.47 10.05 -0.97
C MET A 66 -8.61 11.06 -0.72
N PRO A 67 -9.01 11.35 0.53
CA PRO A 67 -10.04 12.35 0.83
C PRO A 67 -9.58 13.79 0.62
N TYR A 68 -8.31 14.11 0.87
CA TYR A 68 -7.83 15.50 0.80
C TYR A 68 -7.00 15.79 -0.46
N CYS A 69 -7.63 16.36 -1.49
CA CYS A 69 -7.00 16.65 -2.78
C CYS A 69 -5.73 17.52 -2.69
N ARG A 70 -5.66 18.48 -1.76
CA ARG A 70 -4.47 19.35 -1.58
C ARG A 70 -3.24 18.60 -1.09
N PHE A 71 -3.43 17.54 -0.30
CA PHE A 71 -2.32 16.77 0.27
C PHE A 71 -1.77 15.72 -0.69
N ARG A 72 -2.42 15.47 -1.84
CA ARG A 72 -2.01 14.46 -2.82
C ARG A 72 -0.56 14.62 -3.27
N HIS A 73 -0.16 15.84 -3.63
CA HIS A 73 1.19 16.11 -4.08
C HIS A 73 2.23 15.93 -2.96
N MET A 74 1.91 16.43 -1.76
CA MET A 74 2.76 16.26 -0.57
C MET A 74 2.90 14.78 -0.20
N ALA A 75 1.81 14.01 -0.26
CA ALA A 75 1.80 12.59 0.03
C ALA A 75 2.62 11.78 -1.00
N SER A 76 2.56 12.11 -2.30
CA SER A 76 3.44 11.48 -3.30
C SER A 76 4.92 11.72 -2.99
N CYS A 77 5.31 12.97 -2.68
CA CYS A 77 6.69 13.31 -2.33
C CYS A 77 7.15 12.58 -1.05
N LEU A 78 6.34 12.64 0.02
CA LEU A 78 6.64 12.00 1.30
C LEU A 78 6.70 10.47 1.17
N SER A 79 5.79 9.85 0.41
CA SER A 79 5.83 8.40 0.18
C SER A 79 7.04 7.96 -0.64
N THR A 80 7.51 8.79 -1.58
CA THR A 80 8.73 8.52 -2.35
C THR A 80 9.95 8.50 -1.44
N VAL A 81 10.13 9.56 -0.64
CA VAL A 81 11.23 9.66 0.34
C VAL A 81 11.19 8.49 1.33
N TRP A 82 10.00 8.19 1.86
CA TRP A 82 9.82 7.10 2.81
C TRP A 82 10.11 5.73 2.21
N THR A 83 9.67 5.48 0.96
CA THR A 83 9.96 4.24 0.24
C THR A 83 11.46 4.07 0.01
N CYS A 84 12.16 5.15 -0.33
CA CYS A 84 13.63 5.14 -0.44
C CYS A 84 14.30 4.76 0.88
N ILE A 85 13.84 5.32 2.00
CA ILE A 85 14.34 4.96 3.35
C ILE A 85 14.12 3.46 3.61
N ILE A 86 12.93 2.93 3.34
CA ILE A 86 12.63 1.50 3.52
C ILE A 86 13.58 0.62 2.69
N ILE A 87 13.80 0.97 1.41
CA ILE A 87 14.68 0.20 0.52
C ILE A 87 16.11 0.21 1.06
N VAL A 88 16.64 1.38 1.46
CA VAL A 88 17.99 1.51 2.02
C VAL A 88 18.11 0.69 3.31
N CYS A 89 17.15 0.81 4.23
CA CYS A 89 17.14 0.03 5.47
C CYS A 89 17.10 -1.48 5.21
N LYS A 90 16.26 -1.92 4.26
CA LYS A 90 16.19 -3.34 3.87
C LYS A 90 17.49 -3.82 3.25
N MET A 91 18.15 -3.00 2.43
CA MET A 91 19.41 -3.36 1.77
C MET A 91 20.58 -3.42 2.75
N LEU A 92 20.68 -2.45 3.67
CA LEU A 92 21.69 -2.45 4.71
C LEU A 92 21.54 -3.66 5.65
N TYR A 93 20.32 -4.05 6.00
CA TYR A 93 20.08 -5.22 6.86
C TYR A 93 20.42 -6.56 6.20
N GLN A 94 20.46 -6.64 4.86
CA GLN A 94 20.94 -7.84 4.17
C GLN A 94 22.46 -8.01 4.21
N LEU A 95 23.22 -6.99 4.64
CA LEU A 95 24.67 -7.10 4.76
C LEU A 95 25.05 -8.13 5.82
N LYS A 96 26.12 -8.88 5.56
CA LYS A 96 26.63 -9.91 6.47
C LYS A 96 27.06 -9.39 7.86
N ILE A 97 27.19 -8.07 8.02
CA ILE A 97 27.60 -7.43 9.27
C ILE A 97 26.48 -7.39 10.33
N VAL A 98 25.22 -7.59 9.93
CA VAL A 98 24.08 -7.57 10.86
C VAL A 98 23.62 -8.99 11.12
N ASP A 99 24.06 -9.58 12.24
CA ASP A 99 23.66 -10.93 12.63
C ASP A 99 22.46 -10.91 13.60
N PRO A 100 21.31 -11.48 13.21
CA PRO A 100 20.11 -11.45 14.02
C PRO A 100 20.28 -12.25 15.32
N SER A 101 21.19 -13.23 15.35
CA SER A 101 21.49 -14.02 16.55
C SER A 101 22.06 -13.22 17.72
N GLU A 102 22.72 -12.08 17.46
CA GLU A 102 23.21 -11.21 18.56
C GLU A 102 22.10 -10.34 19.16
N TYR A 103 21.04 -10.05 18.42
CA TYR A 103 19.96 -9.15 18.82
C TYR A 103 18.64 -9.86 19.16
N SER A 104 18.52 -11.14 18.78
CA SER A 104 17.35 -11.95 19.05
C SER A 104 17.22 -12.17 20.56
N SER A 105 16.09 -11.77 21.13
CA SER A 105 15.82 -11.95 22.56
C SER A 105 14.91 -13.15 22.74
N ASN A 106 15.30 -14.08 23.62
CA ASN A 106 14.45 -15.20 23.96
C ASN A 106 13.50 -14.81 25.09
N CYS A 107 12.20 -14.84 24.82
CA CYS A 107 11.20 -14.55 25.84
C CYS A 107 11.05 -15.77 26.75
N THR A 108 11.29 -15.59 28.05
CA THR A 108 11.09 -16.65 29.05
C THR A 108 9.60 -16.93 29.20
N GLN A 109 9.23 -18.22 29.16
CA GLN A 109 7.83 -18.62 29.29
C GLN A 109 7.30 -18.26 30.70
N PRO A 110 6.16 -17.55 30.82
CA PRO A 110 5.59 -17.19 32.11
C PRO A 110 5.05 -18.43 32.83
N GLN A 111 5.00 -18.34 34.17
CA GLN A 111 4.38 -19.38 35.00
C GLN A 111 2.87 -19.45 34.74
N LEU A 112 2.36 -20.67 34.58
CA LEU A 112 0.95 -21.01 34.28
C LEU A 112 -0.07 -20.30 35.19
N ASN A 113 0.31 -19.98 36.43
CA ASN A 113 -0.57 -19.35 37.42
C ASN A 113 -0.88 -17.86 37.15
N SER A 114 -0.19 -17.23 36.18
CA SER A 114 -0.30 -15.78 35.93
C SER A 114 -1.03 -15.43 34.63
N THR A 115 -1.39 -16.41 33.80
CA THR A 115 -1.97 -16.17 32.46
C THR A 115 -3.14 -17.10 32.18
N ASN A 116 -4.25 -16.57 31.65
CA ASN A 116 -5.47 -17.31 31.28
C ASN A 116 -5.33 -18.14 29.99
N LEU A 117 -4.11 -18.45 29.54
CA LEU A 117 -3.83 -19.13 28.27
C LEU A 117 -3.39 -20.56 28.53
N SER A 118 -3.86 -21.51 27.71
CA SER A 118 -3.42 -22.89 27.81
C SER A 118 -1.95 -23.05 27.38
N PRO A 119 -1.21 -24.03 27.92
CA PRO A 119 0.20 -24.23 27.57
C PRO A 119 0.43 -24.52 26.08
N GLU A 120 -0.54 -25.14 25.40
CA GLU A 120 -0.49 -25.40 23.96
C GLU A 120 -0.70 -24.13 23.12
N GLU A 121 -1.56 -23.21 23.56
CA GLU A 121 -1.74 -21.90 22.94
C GLU A 121 -0.51 -20.99 23.16
N LEU A 122 0.13 -21.12 24.33
CA LEU A 122 1.32 -20.38 24.68
C LEU A 122 2.50 -20.82 23.79
N GLY A 123 2.72 -22.12 23.61
CA GLY A 123 3.76 -22.67 22.72
C GLY A 123 3.53 -22.40 21.23
N ASN A 124 2.27 -22.23 20.81
CA ASN A 124 1.93 -21.84 19.44
C ASN A 124 2.00 -20.32 19.19
N SER A 125 2.13 -19.51 20.23
CA SER A 125 2.19 -18.05 20.11
C SER A 125 3.53 -17.61 19.52
N THR A 126 3.50 -16.56 18.70
CA THR A 126 4.68 -15.98 18.04
C THR A 126 5.79 -15.54 19.00
N LEU A 127 5.44 -15.31 20.27
CA LEU A 127 6.36 -14.82 21.30
C LEU A 127 7.18 -15.95 21.97
N TYR A 128 6.64 -17.17 22.06
CA TYR A 128 7.26 -18.27 22.80
C TYR A 128 7.68 -19.46 21.92
N ARG A 129 7.42 -19.39 20.60
CA ARG A 129 7.82 -20.42 19.64
C ARG A 129 9.33 -20.43 19.34
N GLY A 130 10.02 -19.30 19.55
CA GLY A 130 11.44 -19.14 19.26
C GLY A 130 11.96 -17.74 19.58
N PRO A 131 13.27 -17.49 19.39
CA PRO A 131 13.86 -16.19 19.65
C PRO A 131 13.22 -15.11 18.77
N VAL A 132 12.81 -14.01 19.40
CA VAL A 132 12.06 -12.94 18.72
C VAL A 132 13.04 -11.85 18.32
N ASP A 133 13.10 -11.58 17.02
CA ASP A 133 13.86 -10.46 16.47
C ASP A 133 13.02 -9.18 16.54
N PRO A 134 13.46 -8.13 17.27
CA PRO A 134 12.74 -6.85 17.32
C PRO A 134 12.59 -6.21 15.93
N ALA A 135 13.55 -6.45 15.03
CA ALA A 135 13.53 -5.95 13.66
C ALA A 135 12.36 -6.51 12.82
N ASN A 136 11.84 -7.68 13.17
CA ASN A 136 10.70 -8.27 12.49
C ASN A 136 9.42 -7.44 12.68
N TRP A 137 9.25 -6.79 13.84
CA TRP A 137 8.14 -5.87 14.10
C TRP A 137 8.21 -4.60 13.23
N PHE A 138 9.44 -4.13 12.97
CA PHE A 138 9.68 -3.05 12.01
C PHE A 138 9.49 -3.49 10.55
N GLY A 139 9.29 -4.79 10.27
CA GLY A 139 9.10 -5.34 8.93
C GLY A 139 10.37 -5.69 8.19
N ILE A 140 11.49 -5.77 8.89
CA ILE A 140 12.79 -6.10 8.33
C ILE A 140 13.08 -7.56 8.65
N ARG A 141 13.32 -8.36 7.61
CA ARG A 141 13.67 -9.79 7.76
C ARG A 141 15.00 -10.06 7.08
N LYS A 142 15.87 -10.81 7.76
CA LYS A 142 17.07 -11.38 7.13
C LYS A 142 16.60 -12.57 6.29
N GLY A 143 16.52 -12.37 4.99
CA GLY A 143 16.21 -13.40 4.02
C GLY A 143 17.34 -13.45 3.02
N TYR A 144 17.93 -14.62 2.81
CA TYR A 144 18.95 -14.82 1.77
C TYR A 144 18.46 -14.18 0.45
N PRO A 145 19.30 -13.45 -0.31
CA PRO A 145 18.87 -12.45 -1.28
C PRO A 145 17.84 -12.98 -2.28
N ASN A 146 16.57 -12.76 -1.96
CA ASN A 146 15.45 -13.00 -2.84
C ASN A 146 15.08 -11.65 -3.43
N LEU A 147 15.41 -11.43 -4.70
CA LEU A 147 15.05 -10.20 -5.43
C LEU A 147 13.57 -9.85 -5.25
N GLY A 148 12.71 -10.88 -5.14
CA GLY A 148 11.28 -10.76 -4.87
C GLY A 148 10.91 -9.94 -3.62
N TYR A 149 11.72 -9.96 -2.56
CA TYR A 149 11.45 -9.20 -1.33
C TYR A 149 11.58 -7.68 -1.52
N ILE A 150 12.49 -7.26 -2.39
CA ILE A 150 12.74 -5.84 -2.68
C ILE A 150 11.95 -5.40 -3.91
N GLN A 151 11.65 -6.31 -4.84
CA GLN A 151 10.87 -6.06 -6.06
C GLN A 151 9.55 -5.36 -5.79
N ASN A 152 8.79 -5.75 -4.75
CA ASN A 152 7.52 -5.10 -4.41
C ASN A 152 7.71 -3.61 -4.08
N HIS A 153 8.75 -3.28 -3.30
CA HIS A 153 9.04 -1.90 -2.90
C HIS A 153 9.63 -1.09 -4.06
N LEU A 154 10.39 -1.73 -4.95
CA LEU A 154 10.87 -1.13 -6.19
C LEU A 154 9.73 -0.83 -7.17
N GLN A 155 8.73 -1.72 -7.27
CA GLN A 155 7.54 -1.49 -8.11
C GLN A 155 6.70 -0.33 -7.57
N VAL A 156 6.58 -0.19 -6.24
CA VAL A 156 5.97 0.98 -5.61
C VAL A 156 6.75 2.26 -5.98
N LEU A 157 8.06 2.25 -5.82
CA LEU A 157 8.91 3.40 -6.18
C LEU A 157 8.79 3.75 -7.66
N LEU A 158 8.78 2.76 -8.54
CA LEU A 158 8.63 2.95 -9.98
C LEU A 158 7.27 3.59 -10.31
N LEU A 159 6.19 3.14 -9.67
CA LEU A 159 4.85 3.72 -9.84
C LEU A 159 4.77 5.18 -9.36
N LEU A 160 5.41 5.50 -8.23
CA LEU A 160 5.54 6.87 -7.73
C LEU A 160 6.29 7.78 -8.71
N VAL A 161 7.41 7.30 -9.25
CA VAL A 161 8.19 8.03 -10.26
C VAL A 161 7.39 8.20 -11.56
N LEU A 162 6.64 7.18 -11.97
CA LEU A 162 5.77 7.25 -13.14
C LEU A 162 4.67 8.30 -12.96
N GLU A 163 4.05 8.38 -11.77
CA GLU A 163 3.07 9.40 -11.42
C GLU A 163 3.65 10.81 -11.56
N ALA A 164 4.80 11.08 -10.95
CA ALA A 164 5.50 12.36 -11.09
C ALA A 164 5.88 12.68 -12.54
N ALA A 165 6.34 11.69 -13.31
CA ALA A 165 6.70 11.85 -14.71
C ALA A 165 5.49 12.20 -15.60
N VAL A 166 4.33 11.58 -15.34
CA VAL A 166 3.08 11.87 -16.04
C VAL A 166 2.62 13.29 -15.76
N TYR A 167 2.62 13.70 -14.49
CA TYR A 167 2.28 15.08 -14.08
C TYR A 167 3.19 16.11 -14.74
N ARG A 168 4.52 15.92 -14.68
CA ARG A 168 5.49 16.82 -15.32
C ARG A 168 5.30 16.91 -16.82
N ARG A 169 5.06 15.77 -17.48
CA ARG A 169 4.83 15.73 -18.93
C ARG A 169 3.55 16.46 -19.33
N GLN A 170 2.51 16.40 -18.51
CA GLN A 170 1.27 17.15 -18.73
C GLN A 170 1.45 18.65 -18.52
N GLU A 171 2.19 19.05 -17.48
CA GLU A 171 2.53 20.46 -17.23
C GLU A 171 3.34 21.04 -18.40
N TYR A 172 4.36 20.30 -18.86
CA TYR A 172 5.17 20.69 -20.02
C TYR A 172 4.32 20.84 -21.28
N TYR A 173 3.47 19.86 -21.57
CA TYR A 173 2.58 19.90 -22.74
C TYR A 173 1.63 21.10 -22.71
N ARG A 174 1.07 21.43 -21.54
CA ARG A 174 0.20 22.61 -21.37
C ARG A 174 0.94 23.92 -21.61
N LYS A 175 2.16 24.04 -21.09
CA LYS A 175 3.01 25.22 -21.32
C LYS A 175 3.36 25.40 -22.79
N GLN A 176 3.73 24.32 -23.47
CA GLN A 176 4.09 24.35 -24.88
C GLN A 176 2.92 24.76 -25.80
N HIS A 177 1.70 24.30 -25.49
CA HIS A 177 0.52 24.58 -26.30
C HIS A 177 -0.37 25.72 -25.74
N GLN A 178 0.10 26.44 -24.71
CA GLN A 178 -0.66 27.49 -24.00
C GLN A 178 -2.09 27.06 -23.58
N LEU A 179 -2.24 25.81 -23.14
CA LEU A 179 -3.53 25.26 -22.72
C LEU A 179 -3.79 25.56 -21.24
N VAL A 180 -5.01 26.01 -20.94
CA VAL A 180 -5.47 26.25 -19.56
C VAL A 180 -5.69 24.92 -18.85
N ALA A 181 -5.43 24.86 -17.54
CA ALA A 181 -5.73 23.68 -16.74
C ALA A 181 -7.25 23.43 -16.76
N PRO A 182 -7.70 22.21 -17.10
CA PRO A 182 -9.12 21.94 -17.22
C PRO A 182 -9.81 22.02 -15.86
N VAL A 183 -10.94 22.73 -15.81
CA VAL A 183 -11.72 22.95 -14.58
C VAL A 183 -12.50 21.68 -14.19
N THR A 184 -12.74 20.78 -15.15
CA THR A 184 -13.48 19.54 -14.95
C THR A 184 -12.59 18.30 -15.04
N GLU A 185 -12.70 17.41 -14.05
CA GLU A 185 -12.05 16.08 -14.00
C GLU A 185 -12.65 15.08 -15.02
N THR A 186 -13.18 15.55 -16.15
CA THR A 186 -13.73 14.72 -17.22
C THR A 186 -12.64 14.26 -18.18
N ILE A 187 -12.80 13.12 -18.87
CA ILE A 187 -11.84 12.58 -19.85
C ILE A 187 -12.03 13.23 -21.22
N PHE A 188 -13.29 13.51 -21.59
CA PHE A 188 -13.68 14.20 -22.82
C PHE A 188 -14.43 15.49 -22.46
N GLU A 189 -13.85 16.64 -22.79
CA GLU A 189 -14.50 17.95 -22.55
C GLU A 189 -15.64 18.21 -23.53
N ASP A 190 -15.56 17.68 -24.74
CA ASP A 190 -16.49 17.99 -25.83
C ASP A 190 -17.91 17.40 -25.68
N ILE A 191 -18.19 16.68 -24.58
CA ILE A 191 -19.42 15.89 -24.43
C ILE A 191 -20.20 16.37 -23.22
N SER A 192 -21.22 17.18 -23.52
CA SER A 192 -22.24 17.64 -22.58
C SER A 192 -23.42 16.66 -22.51
N ARG A 193 -24.32 16.89 -21.55
CA ARG A 193 -25.57 16.13 -21.41
C ARG A 193 -26.48 16.20 -22.63
N GLU A 194 -26.37 17.25 -23.44
CA GLU A 194 -27.16 17.44 -24.67
C GLU A 194 -26.74 16.48 -25.80
N HIS A 195 -25.48 16.03 -25.79
CA HIS A 195 -24.94 15.12 -26.83
C HIS A 195 -25.27 13.64 -26.56
N LEU A 196 -26.02 13.36 -25.49
CA LEU A 196 -26.32 12.01 -25.03
C LEU A 196 -27.26 11.28 -25.99
N ASP A 197 -28.19 12.00 -26.61
CA ASP A 197 -29.23 11.43 -27.50
C ASP A 197 -28.83 11.39 -28.97
N HIS A 198 -27.65 11.93 -29.33
CA HIS A 198 -27.22 12.06 -30.73
C HIS A 198 -26.70 10.75 -31.34
N SER A 199 -26.01 9.90 -30.55
CA SER A 199 -25.46 8.63 -31.04
C SER A 199 -25.05 7.71 -29.89
N LEU A 200 -25.01 6.39 -30.14
CA LEU A 200 -24.48 5.40 -29.19
C LEU A 200 -23.02 5.69 -28.80
N GLY A 201 -22.23 6.24 -29.72
CA GLY A 201 -20.82 6.59 -29.48
C GLY A 201 -20.63 7.77 -28.52
N THR A 202 -21.42 8.83 -28.65
CA THR A 202 -21.42 9.96 -27.71
C THR A 202 -22.02 9.58 -26.36
N CYS A 203 -23.06 8.73 -26.36
CA CYS A 203 -23.63 8.14 -25.15
C CYS A 203 -22.59 7.35 -24.34
N ALA A 204 -21.84 6.45 -24.97
CA ALA A 204 -20.78 5.68 -24.30
C ALA A 204 -19.69 6.58 -23.70
N LYS A 205 -19.28 7.63 -24.41
CA LYS A 205 -18.29 8.60 -23.90
C LYS A 205 -18.84 9.43 -22.73
N TYR A 206 -20.13 9.79 -22.74
CA TYR A 206 -20.78 10.44 -21.60
C TYR A 206 -20.80 9.53 -20.38
N PHE A 207 -21.19 8.26 -20.55
CA PHE A 207 -21.15 7.29 -19.46
C PHE A 207 -19.73 7.14 -18.91
N LEU A 208 -18.71 7.02 -19.74
CA LEU A 208 -17.33 6.94 -19.26
C LEU A 208 -16.88 8.17 -18.44
N ASN A 209 -17.38 9.37 -18.75
CA ASN A 209 -17.10 10.58 -17.97
C ASN A 209 -17.87 10.63 -16.64
N TYR A 210 -19.16 10.27 -16.64
CA TYR A 210 -20.07 10.50 -15.52
C TYR A 210 -20.56 9.23 -14.81
N PHE A 211 -19.96 8.06 -15.11
CA PHE A 211 -20.39 6.77 -14.55
C PHE A 211 -20.44 6.82 -13.03
N TYR A 212 -19.32 7.20 -12.40
CA TYR A 212 -19.17 7.27 -10.93
C TYR A 212 -19.93 8.45 -10.29
N TYR A 213 -20.30 9.46 -11.08
CA TYR A 213 -21.10 10.57 -10.57
C TYR A 213 -22.59 10.21 -10.52
N LYS A 214 -23.05 9.34 -11.43
CA LYS A 214 -24.47 8.99 -11.58
C LYS A 214 -24.86 7.68 -10.87
N PHE A 215 -23.95 6.71 -10.79
CA PHE A 215 -24.11 5.42 -10.11
C PHE A 215 -23.17 5.33 -8.92
#